data_AF-A0A830ECX1-F1
#
_entry.id   AF-A0A830ECX1-F1
#
_cell.length_a   1.000
_cell.length_b   1.000
_cell.length_c   1.000
_cell.angle_alpha   90.00
_cell.angle_beta   90.00
_cell.angle_gamma   90.00
#
_symmetry.space_group_name_H-M   'P 1'
#
loop_
_entity.id
_entity.type
_entity.pdbx_description
1 polymer ?
#
loop_
_entity_poly.entity_id
_entity_poly.type
_entity_poly.pdbx_seq_one_letter_code
_entity_poly.pdbx_strand_id
1 'polypeptide(L)'
;MLFAALLTATFFGGIAPDYRASVGAELGDRTLAAAADRIEAAVPAGDYPQIDRTVTVRLPATIRGDPYRIVAGGGTPEVALVHPDRGVGGRLRLDLPAPVAVRGSWQSTSPSRVVVDAANGTTSVRLVDGTPDDGAGGSARPTGQEASG
;
A
#
# COMPACT_ATOMS: atom_id res chain seq x y z
N MET A 1 7.34 58.23 35.27
CA MET A 1 8.25 57.51 34.36
C MET A 1 7.54 56.26 33.88
N LEU A 2 7.49 56.08 32.56
CA LEU A 2 6.72 55.07 31.82
C LEU A 2 7.15 53.64 32.18
N PHE A 3 6.19 52.74 32.44
CA PHE A 3 6.43 51.29 32.56
C PHE A 3 6.28 50.68 31.15
N ALA A 4 7.39 50.30 30.52
CA ALA A 4 7.38 49.56 29.27
C ALA A 4 7.75 48.10 29.55
N ALA A 5 6.74 47.27 29.77
CA ALA A 5 6.87 45.82 29.78
C ALA A 5 7.06 45.34 28.33
N LEU A 6 8.27 44.90 27.98
CA LEU A 6 8.54 44.30 26.69
C LEU A 6 8.32 42.78 26.78
N LEU A 7 7.11 42.33 26.43
CA LEU A 7 6.82 40.91 26.19
C LEU A 7 7.01 40.64 24.69
N THR A 8 8.23 40.26 24.29
CA THR A 8 8.47 39.73 22.95
C THR A 8 8.20 38.23 22.97
N ALA A 9 6.95 37.84 22.71
CA ALA A 9 6.56 36.44 22.56
C ALA A 9 6.88 35.95 21.13
N THR A 10 8.06 35.36 20.94
CA THR A 10 8.40 34.68 19.67
C THR A 10 7.78 33.28 19.65
N PHE A 11 6.47 33.20 19.41
CA PHE A 11 5.77 31.94 19.08
C PHE A 11 6.11 31.50 17.64
N PHE A 12 7.35 31.11 17.40
CA PHE A 12 7.75 30.45 16.15
C PHE A 12 8.19 29.03 16.47
N GLY A 13 7.23 28.09 16.52
CA GLY A 13 7.56 26.66 16.54
C GLY A 13 6.60 25.69 17.24
N GLY A 14 5.53 26.17 17.87
CA GLY A 14 4.72 25.32 18.78
C GLY A 14 3.50 24.60 18.18
N ILE A 15 3.01 24.98 16.99
CA ILE A 15 1.71 24.46 16.47
C ILE A 15 1.87 23.62 15.19
N ALA A 16 3.03 23.68 14.53
CA ALA A 16 3.33 22.84 13.36
C ALA A 16 3.60 21.35 13.67
N PRO A 17 4.23 20.97 14.81
CA PRO A 17 4.59 19.57 15.07
C PRO A 17 3.37 18.65 15.23
N ASP A 18 2.39 19.07 16.03
CA ASP A 18 1.24 18.24 16.38
C ASP A 18 0.29 18.05 15.18
N TYR A 19 0.05 19.11 14.41
CA TYR A 19 -0.76 19.03 13.19
C TYR A 19 -0.12 18.12 12.12
N ARG A 20 1.20 18.17 11.94
CA ARG A 20 1.88 17.29 10.98
C ARG A 20 1.89 15.83 11.45
N ALA A 21 1.87 15.59 12.75
CA ALA A 21 1.77 14.25 13.32
C ALA A 21 0.38 13.64 13.09
N SER A 22 -0.68 14.40 13.30
CA SER A 22 -2.04 13.93 13.04
C SER A 22 -2.28 13.63 11.56
N VAL A 23 -1.78 14.50 10.66
CA VAL A 23 -1.93 14.29 9.21
C VAL A 23 -1.13 13.07 8.73
N GLY A 24 0.07 12.83 9.27
CA GLY A 24 0.86 11.65 8.94
C GLY A 24 0.18 10.35 9.35
N ALA A 25 -0.38 10.31 10.56
CA ALA A 25 -1.14 9.16 11.04
C ALA A 25 -2.36 8.90 10.17
N GLU A 26 -3.15 9.94 9.89
CA GLU A 26 -4.36 9.82 9.07
C GLU A 26 -4.06 9.37 7.63
N LEU A 27 -2.97 9.87 7.02
CA LEU A 27 -2.54 9.41 5.71
C LEU A 27 -2.05 7.95 5.75
N GLY A 28 -1.39 7.55 6.85
CA GLY A 28 -1.03 6.16 7.12
C GLY A 28 -2.25 5.24 7.15
N ASP A 29 -3.27 5.60 7.91
CA ASP A 29 -4.51 4.82 8.03
C ASP A 29 -5.23 4.69 6.69
N ARG A 30 -5.38 5.79 5.95
CA ARG A 30 -5.98 5.78 4.60
C ARG A 30 -5.18 4.90 3.62
N THR A 31 -3.85 4.99 3.68
CA THR A 31 -2.97 4.19 2.82
C THR A 31 -3.09 2.70 3.14
N LEU A 32 -3.14 2.36 4.42
CA LEU A 32 -3.30 0.98 4.88
C LEU A 32 -4.67 0.41 4.49
N ALA A 33 -5.75 1.18 4.66
CA ALA A 33 -7.09 0.80 4.22
C ALA A 33 -7.15 0.56 2.70
N ALA A 34 -6.64 1.50 1.91
CA ALA A 34 -6.60 1.35 0.45
C ALA A 34 -5.75 0.16 -0.01
N ALA A 35 -4.66 -0.15 0.70
CA ALA A 35 -3.85 -1.34 0.44
C ALA A 35 -4.64 -2.63 0.75
N ALA A 36 -5.35 -2.69 1.88
CA ALA A 36 -6.20 -3.83 2.23
C ALA A 36 -7.32 -4.04 1.19
N ASP A 37 -8.08 -2.99 0.86
CA ASP A 37 -9.14 -3.04 -0.15
C ASP A 37 -8.60 -3.60 -1.48
N ARG A 38 -7.38 -3.21 -1.85
CA ARG A 38 -6.77 -3.66 -3.11
C ARG A 38 -6.34 -5.13 -3.07
N ILE A 39 -5.87 -5.62 -1.93
CA ILE A 39 -5.54 -7.03 -1.70
C ILE A 39 -6.83 -7.85 -1.74
N GLU A 40 -7.85 -7.44 -1.01
CA GLU A 40 -9.15 -8.12 -0.92
C GLU A 40 -9.81 -8.21 -2.30
N ALA A 41 -9.88 -7.09 -3.03
CA ALA A 41 -10.44 -7.06 -4.38
C ALA A 41 -9.65 -7.87 -5.42
N ALA A 42 -8.39 -8.23 -5.13
CA ALA A 42 -7.60 -9.09 -6.01
C ALA A 42 -7.97 -10.57 -5.86
N VAL A 43 -8.49 -10.98 -4.70
CA VAL A 43 -8.87 -12.36 -4.39
C VAL A 43 -10.29 -12.63 -4.89
N PRO A 44 -10.48 -13.53 -5.88
CA PRO A 44 -11.81 -13.88 -6.34
C PRO A 44 -12.64 -14.56 -5.25
N ALA A 45 -13.93 -14.24 -5.17
CA ALA A 45 -14.88 -15.00 -4.38
C ALA A 45 -15.31 -16.26 -5.15
N GLY A 46 -15.08 -17.44 -4.57
CA GLY A 46 -15.50 -18.74 -5.12
C GLY A 46 -14.38 -19.75 -5.27
N ASP A 47 -14.76 -20.98 -5.58
CA ASP A 47 -13.83 -22.10 -5.76
C ASP A 47 -13.37 -22.19 -7.22
N TYR A 48 -12.13 -21.77 -7.47
CA TYR A 48 -11.52 -21.86 -8.78
C TYR A 48 -10.48 -22.99 -8.79
N PRO A 49 -10.48 -23.87 -9.81
CA PRO A 49 -9.52 -24.97 -9.88
C PRO A 49 -8.08 -24.47 -10.07
N GLN A 50 -7.92 -23.33 -10.75
CA GLN A 50 -6.64 -22.65 -10.95
C GLN A 50 -6.84 -21.14 -11.07
N ILE A 51 -5.96 -20.36 -10.43
CA ILE A 51 -5.85 -18.91 -10.59
C ILE A 51 -4.37 -18.57 -10.78
N ASP A 52 -4.08 -17.74 -11.78
CA ASP A 52 -2.84 -16.98 -11.91
C ASP A 52 -3.25 -15.53 -12.21
N ARG A 53 -3.18 -14.67 -11.20
CA ARG A 53 -3.64 -13.28 -11.30
C ARG A 53 -2.64 -12.35 -10.65
N THR A 54 -2.20 -11.35 -11.41
CA THR A 54 -1.34 -10.27 -10.90
C THR A 54 -2.05 -8.93 -11.01
N VAL A 55 -1.99 -8.15 -9.93
CA VAL A 55 -2.69 -6.86 -9.79
C VAL A 55 -1.72 -5.79 -9.31
N THR A 56 -1.49 -4.76 -10.12
CA THR A 56 -0.66 -3.61 -9.72
C THR A 56 -1.38 -2.72 -8.71
N VAL A 57 -0.61 -2.26 -7.73
CA VAL A 57 -1.02 -1.36 -6.65
C VAL A 57 -0.16 -0.10 -6.72
N ARG A 58 -0.79 1.06 -6.57
CA ARG A 58 -0.09 2.34 -6.47
C ARG A 58 -0.10 2.79 -5.02
N LEU A 59 1.09 3.03 -4.49
CA LEU A 59 1.30 3.55 -3.16
C LEU A 59 1.83 4.98 -3.26
N PRO A 60 1.45 5.89 -2.35
CA PRO A 60 2.22 7.10 -2.13
C PRO A 60 3.69 6.76 -1.92
N ALA A 61 4.62 7.48 -2.57
CA ALA A 61 6.04 7.20 -2.47
C ALA A 61 6.57 7.37 -1.03
N THR A 62 6.02 8.35 -0.31
CA THR A 62 6.39 8.66 1.07
C THR A 62 5.17 9.06 1.89
N ILE A 63 5.28 8.92 3.21
CA ILE A 63 4.39 9.53 4.19
C ILE A 63 5.27 10.36 5.11
N ARG A 64 4.88 11.61 5.39
CA ARG A 64 5.74 12.60 6.10
C ARG A 64 7.15 12.80 5.51
N GLY A 65 7.37 12.44 4.24
CA GLY A 65 8.66 12.56 3.56
C GLY A 65 9.53 11.30 3.63
N ASP A 66 9.15 10.30 4.41
CA ASP A 66 9.90 9.05 4.56
C ASP A 66 9.25 7.89 3.78
N PRO A 67 10.05 6.97 3.22
CA PRO A 67 9.55 5.74 2.64
C PRO A 67 9.03 4.79 3.74
N TYR A 68 8.11 3.91 3.37
CA TYR A 68 7.48 2.96 4.28
C TYR A 68 7.28 1.62 3.60
N ARG A 69 6.84 0.63 4.38
CA ARG A 69 6.57 -0.72 3.91
C ARG A 69 5.16 -1.15 4.29
N ILE A 70 4.50 -1.85 3.37
CA ILE A 70 3.33 -2.65 3.67
C ILE A 70 3.80 -4.09 3.83
N VAL A 71 3.55 -4.73 4.96
CA VAL A 71 3.95 -6.12 5.24
C VAL A 71 2.73 -6.99 5.52
N ALA A 72 2.73 -8.19 4.96
CA ALA A 72 1.79 -9.23 5.33
C ALA A 72 2.57 -10.47 5.79
N GLY A 73 2.16 -11.04 6.92
CA GLY A 73 2.79 -12.23 7.47
C GLY A 73 2.18 -12.62 8.81
N GLY A 74 2.31 -13.90 9.15
CA GLY A 74 1.71 -14.49 10.36
C GLY A 74 0.75 -15.63 10.06
N GLY A 75 0.04 -16.08 11.09
CA GLY A 75 -0.98 -17.13 10.99
C GLY A 75 -2.38 -16.61 10.66
N THR A 76 -2.58 -15.29 10.69
CA THR A 76 -3.84 -14.61 10.37
C THR A 76 -3.65 -13.67 9.19
N PRO A 77 -4.67 -13.51 8.31
CA PRO A 77 -4.58 -12.60 7.18
C PRO A 77 -4.70 -11.15 7.66
N GLU A 78 -3.57 -10.58 8.06
CA GLU A 78 -3.43 -9.17 8.40
C GLU A 78 -2.35 -8.52 7.54
N VAL A 79 -2.48 -7.21 7.37
CA VAL A 79 -1.50 -6.36 6.73
C VAL A 79 -1.14 -5.21 7.66
N ALA A 80 0.13 -4.81 7.67
CA ALA A 80 0.62 -3.74 8.51
C ALA A 80 1.38 -2.69 7.70
N LEU A 81 1.21 -1.42 8.09
CA LEU A 81 2.05 -0.32 7.62
C LEU A 81 3.18 -0.11 8.61
N VAL A 82 4.42 -0.26 8.15
CA VAL A 82 5.65 -0.05 8.91
C VAL A 82 6.32 1.22 8.40
N HIS A 83 6.44 2.21 9.29
CA HIS A 83 7.03 3.51 9.00
C HIS A 83 8.15 3.84 10.01
N PRO A 84 9.18 4.62 9.64
CA PRO A 84 10.23 5.05 10.57
C PRO A 84 9.71 5.86 11.78
N ASP A 85 8.76 6.77 11.54
CA ASP A 85 7.99 7.45 12.59
C ASP A 85 6.92 6.50 13.18
N ARG A 86 7.07 6.14 14.45
CA ARG A 86 6.15 5.27 15.20
C ARG A 86 4.72 5.80 15.33
N GLY A 87 4.51 7.10 15.11
CA GLY A 87 3.18 7.72 15.08
C GLY A 87 2.44 7.49 13.75
N VAL A 88 3.11 6.93 12.74
CA VAL A 88 2.54 6.60 11.44
C VAL A 88 2.63 5.08 11.26
N GLY A 89 1.51 4.40 11.08
CA GLY A 89 1.50 2.95 11.00
C GLY A 89 0.18 2.36 11.47
N GLY A 90 0.10 1.05 11.46
CA GLY A 90 -1.10 0.35 11.90
C GLY A 90 -1.15 -1.07 11.39
N ARG A 91 -2.20 -1.77 11.77
CA ARG A 91 -2.52 -3.10 11.27
C ARG A 91 -3.99 -3.15 10.91
N LEU A 92 -4.29 -3.87 9.84
CA LEU A 92 -5.65 -4.10 9.39
C LEU A 92 -5.81 -5.57 9.07
N ARG A 93 -6.90 -6.15 9.56
CA ARG A 93 -7.28 -7.52 9.20
C ARG A 93 -7.94 -7.50 7.84
N LEU A 94 -7.60 -8.48 7.00
CA LEU A 94 -8.18 -8.62 5.67
C LEU A 94 -9.48 -9.42 5.74
N ASP A 95 -10.49 -8.96 5.03
CA ASP A 95 -11.77 -9.66 4.85
C ASP A 95 -11.75 -10.51 3.57
N LEU A 96 -11.15 -11.70 3.67
CA LEU A 96 -10.96 -12.60 2.53
C LEU A 96 -12.05 -13.68 2.47
N PRO A 97 -12.50 -14.08 1.27
CA PRO A 97 -13.62 -15.00 1.09
C PRO A 97 -13.35 -16.44 1.58
N ALA A 98 -12.09 -16.79 1.83
CA ALA A 98 -11.68 -18.10 2.32
C ALA A 98 -10.39 -17.99 3.17
N PRO A 99 -9.97 -19.05 3.87
CA PRO A 99 -8.67 -19.09 4.56
C PRO A 99 -7.52 -19.03 3.55
N VAL A 100 -7.11 -17.81 3.21
CA VAL A 100 -6.04 -17.54 2.25
C VAL A 100 -4.79 -17.10 2.99
N ALA A 101 -3.66 -17.72 2.67
CA ALA A 101 -2.38 -17.29 3.19
C ALA A 101 -1.93 -16.02 2.47
N VAL A 102 -1.74 -14.93 3.21
CA VAL A 102 -1.23 -13.65 2.67
C VAL A 102 0.16 -13.39 3.24
N ARG A 103 1.14 -13.21 2.36
CA ARG A 103 2.55 -13.03 2.75
C ARG A 103 3.29 -12.06 1.86
N GLY A 104 4.40 -11.52 2.36
CA GLY A 104 5.32 -10.70 1.59
C GLY A 104 5.25 -9.23 1.98
N SER A 105 5.75 -8.36 1.11
CA SER A 105 5.79 -6.94 1.39
C SER A 105 5.92 -6.08 0.14
N TRP A 106 5.52 -4.82 0.27
CA TRP A 106 5.77 -3.77 -0.72
C TRP A 106 6.58 -2.64 -0.13
N GLN A 107 7.56 -2.13 -0.88
CA GLN A 107 8.18 -0.84 -0.58
C GLN A 107 7.44 0.28 -1.29
N SER A 108 7.18 1.37 -0.56
CA SER A 108 6.48 2.54 -1.12
C SER A 108 7.20 3.16 -2.33
N THR A 109 8.52 2.98 -2.42
CA THR A 109 9.37 3.48 -3.51
C THR A 109 9.55 2.50 -4.66
N SER A 110 8.91 1.32 -4.59
CA SER A 110 8.96 0.30 -5.62
C SER A 110 7.56 0.10 -6.23
N PRO A 111 7.46 -0.30 -7.50
CA PRO A 111 6.21 -0.80 -8.04
C PRO A 111 5.67 -1.92 -7.14
N SER A 112 4.38 -1.96 -6.88
CA SER A 112 3.77 -2.91 -5.95
C SER A 112 2.77 -3.81 -6.67
N ARG A 113 2.82 -5.12 -6.42
CA ARG A 113 1.92 -6.11 -7.04
C ARG A 113 1.35 -7.08 -6.02
N VAL A 114 0.05 -7.35 -6.14
CA VAL A 114 -0.59 -8.52 -5.53
C VAL A 114 -0.52 -9.66 -6.54
N VAL A 115 0.04 -10.80 -6.15
CA VAL A 115 0.03 -12.04 -6.94
C VAL A 115 -0.88 -13.03 -6.23
N VAL A 116 -1.89 -13.51 -6.91
CA VAL A 116 -2.85 -14.51 -6.41
C VAL A 116 -2.64 -15.78 -7.20
N ASP A 117 -2.28 -16.84 -6.49
CA ASP A 117 -2.11 -18.17 -7.05
C ASP A 117 -3.11 -19.11 -6.35
N ALA A 118 -3.84 -19.88 -7.14
CA ALA A 118 -4.65 -20.98 -6.61
C ALA A 118 -4.34 -22.27 -7.36
N ALA A 119 -4.11 -23.35 -6.60
CA ALA A 119 -3.92 -24.69 -7.13
C ALA A 119 -4.48 -25.71 -6.13
N ASN A 120 -5.14 -26.76 -6.63
CA ASN A 120 -5.69 -27.85 -5.82
C ASN A 120 -6.61 -27.35 -4.67
N GLY A 121 -7.39 -26.29 -4.93
CA GLY A 121 -8.28 -25.68 -3.94
C GLY A 121 -7.60 -24.85 -2.85
N THR A 122 -6.27 -24.68 -2.91
CA THR A 122 -5.53 -23.80 -1.99
C THR A 122 -5.21 -22.48 -2.69
N THR A 123 -5.71 -21.38 -2.13
CA THR A 123 -5.40 -20.02 -2.62
C THR A 123 -4.34 -19.37 -1.74
N SER A 124 -3.37 -18.71 -2.37
CA SER A 124 -2.31 -17.95 -1.71
C SER A 124 -2.16 -16.59 -2.35
N VAL A 125 -1.80 -15.60 -1.54
CA VAL A 125 -1.57 -14.23 -1.97
C VAL A 125 -0.17 -13.81 -1.57
N ARG A 126 0.58 -13.26 -2.53
CA ARG A 126 1.89 -12.66 -2.31
C ARG A 126 1.88 -11.18 -2.62
N LEU A 127 2.43 -10.41 -1.69
CA LEU A 127 2.78 -9.01 -1.88
C LEU A 127 4.23 -8.98 -2.37
N VAL A 128 4.43 -8.57 -3.60
CA VAL A 128 5.77 -8.49 -4.23
C VAL A 128 6.02 -7.09 -4.78
N ASP A 129 7.26 -6.64 -4.66
CA ASP A 129 7.72 -5.50 -5.45
C ASP A 129 7.78 -5.94 -6.92
N GLY A 130 7.23 -5.11 -7.81
CA GLY A 130 7.35 -5.26 -9.27
C GLY A 130 8.64 -4.63 -9.79
N THR A 131 9.01 -4.97 -11.02
CA THR A 131 10.06 -4.25 -11.73
C THR A 131 9.50 -2.93 -12.30
N PRO A 132 10.33 -1.89 -12.51
CA PRO A 132 9.87 -0.60 -13.04
C PRO A 132 9.22 -0.68 -14.44
N ASP A 133 9.69 -1.56 -15.31
CA ASP A 133 9.21 -1.70 -16.72
C ASP A 133 7.81 -2.27 -16.85
N ASP A 134 7.36 -2.87 -15.76
CA ASP A 134 6.21 -3.75 -15.65
C ASP A 134 4.89 -2.94 -15.62
N GLY A 135 4.98 -1.62 -15.44
CA GLY A 135 3.90 -0.64 -15.53
C GLY A 135 3.74 0.04 -16.90
N ALA A 136 4.67 -0.16 -17.83
CA ALA A 136 4.66 0.48 -19.15
C ALA A 136 4.03 -0.39 -20.27
N GLY A 137 3.81 -1.69 -20.03
CA GLY A 137 3.37 -2.67 -21.04
C GLY A 137 1.89 -2.62 -21.46
N GLY A 138 1.13 -1.57 -21.12
CA GLY A 138 -0.30 -1.47 -21.39
C GLY A 138 -0.70 -1.09 -22.83
N SER A 139 0.25 -0.83 -23.73
CA SER A 139 -0.07 -0.33 -25.08
C SER A 139 0.90 -0.86 -26.14
N ALA A 140 0.58 -2.02 -26.75
CA ALA A 140 0.87 -2.29 -28.16
C ALA A 140 0.23 -3.63 -28.58
N ARG A 141 -0.98 -3.58 -29.15
CA ARG A 141 -1.43 -4.61 -30.08
C ARG A 141 -1.09 -4.11 -31.49
N PRO A 142 -0.06 -4.63 -32.18
CA PRO A 142 0.04 -4.42 -33.60
C PRO A 142 -1.02 -5.30 -34.28
N THR A 143 -2.13 -4.68 -34.68
CA THR A 143 -3.01 -5.23 -35.71
C THR A 143 -2.26 -5.18 -37.03
N GLY A 144 -1.81 -6.33 -37.50
CA GLY A 144 -1.13 -6.49 -38.78
C GLY A 144 -1.52 -7.81 -39.41
N GLN A 145 -2.81 -8.00 -39.64
CA GLN A 145 -3.31 -9.02 -40.55
C GLN A 145 -3.61 -8.33 -41.88
N GLU A 146 -2.64 -8.31 -42.78
CA GLU A 146 -2.89 -8.17 -44.21
C GLU A 146 -2.12 -9.28 -44.92
N ALA A 147 -2.81 -10.40 -45.14
CA ALA A 147 -2.46 -11.39 -46.12
C ALA A 147 -3.51 -11.29 -47.23
N SER A 148 -3.15 -10.69 -48.37
CA SER A 148 -3.83 -10.86 -49.65
C SER A 148 -2.98 -10.24 -50.76
N GLY A 149 -2.65 -11.05 -51.77
CA GLY A 149 -1.99 -10.64 -53.01
C GLY A 149 -0.96 -11.63 -53.47
#